data_AF-A0A3A8HVE7-F1
#
_entry.id   AF-A0A3A8HVE7-F1
#
_cell.length_a   1.000
_cell.length_b   1.000
_cell.length_c   1.000
_cell.angle_alpha   90.00
_cell.angle_beta   90.00
_cell.angle_gamma   90.00
#
_symmetry.space_group_name_H-M   'P 1'
#
loop_
_entity.id
_entity.type
_entity.pdbx_description
1 polymer ?
#
loop_
_entity_poly.entity_id
_entity_poly.type
_entity_poly.pdbx_seq_one_letter_code
_entity_poly.pdbx_strand_id
1 'polypeptide(L)'
;MNARGTQVRTCEAGKWSAPGACVDPDVCVDSTTEALTCGLNGRGAQSRTCTQGAWGTPTTCADPDVCVDGASDSPSCGLNGRGTQSRTCAQGAWGTPTTCADPDVCVDGASDSLVCGPNGRGTQSRTCDSGAWTASACMDADVCTDEAVETRHCGVLGRQSRECKTGQWGDYDVCDAPASLSLQVTGRRDMVHDARRNLLYITTSETNGSGLVHVYNLVTRQFDSPLLTGGSFVGIDLSPDGNGLLVADAGYTETKNWIHQIDLTTGESKKIEFSLDFYEGGTFTAVYTSATEALVSSTFRGSGSVPLRKVNLTDGTARSIRNVRQNTMLAPSADGSTVAYAESNISSGAWGRFKVDAQTFAGSGTDWFVYEIAVSRQASQYAVPTYGGLFIYDSALKLQTTLGQYADTLPIGAVYSPIADEFYLAWYSYNDRAPSIDVYSATTLTKQRDIEPGTGLFDWTGNHAFGNGRMRVSRDGRLLFATSGSDRVVIYPTGL
;
A
#
# COMPACT_ATOMS: atom_id res chain seq x y z
N MET A 1 25.72 -87.74 57.42
CA MET A 1 26.86 -87.57 58.35
C MET A 1 27.51 -88.92 58.52
N ASN A 2 28.64 -89.09 57.87
CA ASN A 2 28.93 -90.28 57.06
C ASN A 2 29.84 -91.28 57.79
N ALA A 3 29.60 -91.46 59.09
CA ALA A 3 30.39 -92.32 60.00
C ALA A 3 31.91 -92.01 60.03
N ARG A 4 32.34 -90.81 59.61
CA ARG A 4 33.75 -90.36 59.62
C ARG A 4 34.13 -89.50 60.83
N GLY A 5 33.19 -89.19 61.71
CA GLY A 5 33.50 -88.49 62.96
C GLY A 5 34.40 -89.34 63.87
N THR A 6 35.44 -88.73 64.41
CA THR A 6 36.42 -89.39 65.30
C THR A 6 36.17 -89.03 66.76
N GLN A 7 36.26 -90.03 67.65
CA GLN A 7 36.28 -89.84 69.12
C GLN A 7 37.58 -90.37 69.70
N VAL A 8 38.25 -89.58 70.54
CA VAL A 8 39.52 -89.93 71.18
C VAL A 8 39.28 -90.29 72.65
N ARG A 9 40.00 -91.30 73.15
CA ARG A 9 40.07 -91.70 74.58
C ARG A 9 41.49 -92.15 74.92
N THR A 10 41.88 -92.00 76.17
CA THR A 10 43.25 -92.24 76.68
C THR A 10 43.26 -93.37 77.72
N CYS A 11 44.31 -94.18 77.76
CA CYS A 11 44.44 -95.33 78.69
C CYS A 11 45.56 -95.08 79.70
N GLU A 12 45.24 -95.16 81.00
CA GLU A 12 46.24 -95.10 82.08
C GLU A 12 45.96 -96.20 83.11
N ALA A 13 47.03 -96.85 83.60
CA ALA A 13 47.00 -97.93 84.58
C ALA A 13 45.99 -99.07 84.26
N GLY A 14 45.77 -99.36 82.98
CA GLY A 14 44.94 -100.48 82.52
C GLY A 14 43.44 -100.22 82.42
N LYS A 15 42.97 -98.95 82.51
CA LYS A 15 41.56 -98.58 82.21
C LYS A 15 41.49 -97.36 81.27
N TRP A 16 40.65 -97.46 80.24
CA TRP A 16 40.38 -96.37 79.29
C TRP A 16 39.45 -95.31 79.90
N SER A 17 39.70 -94.04 79.61
CA SER A 17 38.76 -92.95 79.89
C SER A 17 37.48 -93.08 79.05
N ALA A 18 36.40 -92.43 79.48
CA ALA A 18 35.22 -92.26 78.64
C ALA A 18 35.59 -91.52 77.33
N PRO A 19 35.02 -91.92 76.17
CA PRO A 19 35.28 -91.24 74.91
C PRO A 19 34.81 -89.78 74.90
N GLY A 20 35.62 -88.88 74.34
CA GLY A 20 35.24 -87.49 74.08
C GLY A 20 34.18 -87.35 72.96
N ALA A 21 33.57 -86.17 72.84
CA ALA A 21 32.52 -85.90 71.85
C ALA A 21 33.01 -86.08 70.40
N CYS A 22 32.12 -86.56 69.52
CA CYS A 22 32.43 -86.78 68.11
C CYS A 22 32.48 -85.44 67.36
N VAL A 23 33.55 -85.18 66.61
CA VAL A 23 33.65 -84.02 65.72
C VAL A 23 33.61 -84.51 64.27
N ASP A 24 32.66 -84.02 63.48
CA ASP A 24 32.50 -84.31 62.04
C ASP A 24 32.70 -83.00 61.24
N PRO A 25 33.70 -82.92 60.34
CA PRO A 25 34.01 -81.71 59.57
C PRO A 25 33.11 -81.51 58.33
N ASP A 26 32.21 -82.44 57.99
CA ASP A 26 31.37 -82.35 56.79
C ASP A 26 30.31 -81.23 56.92
N VAL A 27 30.27 -80.28 55.96
CA VAL A 27 29.27 -79.20 55.89
C VAL A 27 28.07 -79.54 54.99
N CYS A 28 28.16 -80.61 54.21
CA CYS A 28 27.05 -81.16 53.42
C CYS A 28 27.14 -82.70 53.32
N VAL A 29 26.03 -83.36 52.98
CA VAL A 29 26.00 -84.82 52.79
C VAL A 29 26.41 -85.15 51.35
N ASP A 30 27.38 -86.05 51.20
CA ASP A 30 27.88 -86.47 49.89
C ASP A 30 26.75 -86.92 48.96
N SER A 31 26.86 -86.55 47.68
CA SER A 31 25.86 -86.73 46.62
C SER A 31 24.58 -85.89 46.74
N THR A 32 24.43 -85.09 47.78
CA THR A 32 23.35 -84.08 47.83
C THR A 32 23.60 -83.02 46.78
N THR A 33 22.54 -82.57 46.11
CA THR A 33 22.60 -81.48 45.14
C THR A 33 21.85 -80.28 45.72
N GLU A 34 22.46 -79.11 45.64
CA GLU A 34 21.86 -77.83 46.02
C GLU A 34 21.59 -77.02 44.76
N ALA A 35 20.36 -76.53 44.62
CA ALA A 35 20.00 -75.56 43.61
C ALA A 35 20.26 -74.15 44.14
N LEU A 36 20.99 -73.35 43.37
CA LEU A 36 21.27 -71.96 43.64
C LEU A 36 20.61 -71.11 42.56
N THR A 37 20.06 -69.96 42.94
CA THR A 37 19.61 -68.97 41.98
C THR A 37 20.82 -68.29 41.34
N CYS A 38 20.70 -67.94 40.06
CA CYS A 38 21.75 -67.29 39.29
C CYS A 38 21.14 -66.46 38.15
N GLY A 39 21.96 -65.73 37.42
CA GLY A 39 21.50 -64.95 36.26
C GLY A 39 20.80 -63.64 36.63
N LEU A 40 20.29 -62.94 35.62
CA LEU A 40 19.51 -61.73 35.74
C LEU A 40 18.23 -62.00 36.54
N ASN A 41 17.84 -61.05 37.40
CA ASN A 41 16.68 -61.12 38.31
C ASN A 41 16.63 -62.32 39.26
N GLY A 42 17.70 -63.13 39.35
CA GLY A 42 17.77 -64.31 40.21
C GLY A 42 16.82 -65.44 39.80
N ARG A 43 16.41 -65.50 38.53
CA ARG A 43 15.46 -66.50 38.02
C ARG A 43 16.12 -67.65 37.25
N GLY A 44 17.40 -67.52 36.93
CA GLY A 44 18.21 -68.63 36.44
C GLY A 44 18.50 -69.65 37.53
N ALA A 45 18.77 -70.88 37.12
CA ALA A 45 19.11 -71.98 38.01
C ALA A 45 20.51 -72.53 37.69
N GLN A 46 21.30 -72.73 38.74
CA GLN A 46 22.54 -73.51 38.70
C GLN A 46 22.53 -74.51 39.86
N SER A 47 23.29 -75.59 39.74
CA SER A 47 23.34 -76.65 40.74
C SER A 47 24.77 -76.97 41.12
N ARG A 48 25.00 -77.30 42.39
CA ARG A 48 26.28 -77.85 42.85
C ARG A 48 26.05 -79.13 43.63
N THR A 49 26.94 -80.10 43.47
CA THR A 49 26.86 -81.39 44.16
C THR A 49 27.92 -81.46 45.25
N CYS A 50 27.54 -81.97 46.42
CA CYS A 50 28.45 -82.18 47.53
C CYS A 50 29.32 -83.42 47.27
N THR A 51 30.62 -83.26 47.37
CA THR A 51 31.59 -84.35 47.22
C THR A 51 32.66 -84.21 48.30
N GLN A 52 32.84 -85.27 49.09
CA GLN A 52 33.75 -85.33 50.24
C GLN A 52 33.47 -84.26 51.31
N GLY A 53 32.20 -84.06 51.65
CA GLY A 53 31.78 -83.15 52.72
C GLY A 53 31.80 -81.67 52.37
N ALA A 54 32.17 -81.31 51.13
CA ALA A 54 32.21 -79.94 50.61
C ALA A 54 31.45 -79.79 49.28
N TRP A 55 30.83 -78.63 49.09
CA TRP A 55 30.12 -78.31 47.85
C TRP A 55 31.09 -78.09 46.67
N GLY A 56 30.86 -78.77 45.55
CA GLY A 56 31.60 -78.55 44.30
C GLY A 56 31.30 -77.21 43.64
N THR A 57 32.00 -76.91 42.54
CA THR A 57 31.72 -75.74 41.71
C THR A 57 30.32 -75.83 41.08
N PRO A 58 29.50 -74.78 41.15
CA PRO A 58 28.20 -74.75 40.48
C PRO A 58 28.31 -74.98 38.97
N THR A 59 27.28 -75.59 38.38
CA THR A 59 27.10 -75.72 36.93
C THR A 59 26.90 -74.34 36.26
N THR A 60 27.04 -74.28 34.94
CA THR A 60 26.75 -73.05 34.18
C THR A 60 25.31 -72.62 34.39
N CYS A 61 25.10 -71.35 34.71
CA CYS A 61 23.77 -70.80 34.94
C CYS A 61 22.90 -70.92 33.68
N ALA A 62 21.75 -71.60 33.79
CA ALA A 62 20.71 -71.57 32.78
C ALA A 62 19.72 -70.46 33.15
N ASP A 63 19.84 -69.32 32.48
CA ASP A 63 19.06 -68.11 32.74
C ASP A 63 18.18 -67.76 31.52
N PRO A 64 16.85 -67.77 31.66
CA PRO A 64 15.94 -67.40 30.58
C PRO A 64 15.81 -65.89 30.38
N ASP A 65 16.31 -65.07 31.32
CA ASP A 65 16.11 -63.63 31.30
C ASP A 65 17.10 -62.95 30.33
N VAL A 66 16.59 -62.07 29.48
CA VAL A 66 17.40 -61.28 28.54
C VAL A 66 17.65 -59.85 29.03
N CYS A 67 17.01 -59.43 30.12
CA CYS A 67 17.15 -58.11 30.73
C CYS A 67 16.83 -58.13 32.24
N VAL A 68 17.33 -57.14 32.99
CA VAL A 68 17.00 -56.95 34.41
C VAL A 68 15.63 -56.28 34.53
N ASP A 69 14.74 -56.79 35.37
CA ASP A 69 13.42 -56.24 35.64
C ASP A 69 13.54 -54.78 36.12
N GLY A 70 12.74 -53.91 35.51
CA GLY A 70 12.82 -52.46 35.72
C GLY A 70 13.89 -51.75 34.90
N ALA A 71 14.77 -52.46 34.20
CA ALA A 71 15.63 -51.84 33.19
C ALA A 71 14.78 -51.25 32.07
N SER A 72 15.25 -50.13 31.51
CA SER A 72 14.62 -49.46 30.38
C SER A 72 15.61 -49.38 29.22
N ASP A 73 15.11 -49.59 28.01
CA ASP A 73 15.86 -49.46 26.77
C ASP A 73 15.06 -48.60 25.79
N SER A 74 15.76 -47.92 24.89
CA SER A 74 15.18 -46.98 23.92
C SER A 74 15.61 -47.36 22.49
N PRO A 75 15.03 -48.43 21.91
CA PRO A 75 15.35 -48.82 20.54
C PRO A 75 14.98 -47.70 19.57
N SER A 76 15.81 -47.45 18.56
CA SER A 76 15.53 -46.44 17.52
C SER A 76 14.23 -46.77 16.77
N CYS A 77 13.54 -45.73 16.31
CA CYS A 77 12.30 -45.85 15.54
C CYS A 77 12.14 -44.68 14.57
N GLY A 78 11.09 -44.73 13.74
CA GLY A 78 10.76 -43.64 12.82
C GLY A 78 11.66 -43.59 11.57
N LEU A 79 11.46 -42.57 10.75
CA LEU A 79 12.32 -42.22 9.63
C LEU A 79 13.73 -41.89 10.15
N ASN A 80 14.75 -42.30 9.38
CA ASN A 80 16.18 -42.12 9.69
C ASN A 80 16.66 -42.68 11.04
N GLY A 81 15.82 -43.42 11.77
CA GLY A 81 16.14 -43.99 13.08
C GLY A 81 16.38 -42.96 14.18
N ARG A 82 15.90 -41.71 14.01
CA ARG A 82 16.06 -40.60 14.97
C ARG A 82 14.88 -40.46 15.94
N GLY A 83 13.80 -41.19 15.70
CA GLY A 83 12.66 -41.23 16.58
C GLY A 83 12.98 -41.90 17.92
N THR A 84 12.23 -41.50 18.95
CA THR A 84 12.36 -42.04 20.30
C THR A 84 11.17 -42.90 20.67
N GLN A 85 11.43 -44.08 21.23
CA GLN A 85 10.46 -44.96 21.87
C GLN A 85 11.16 -45.64 23.05
N SER A 86 10.41 -46.02 24.07
CA SER A 86 10.96 -46.70 25.24
C SER A 86 10.23 -48.01 25.49
N ARG A 87 10.91 -48.98 26.09
CA ARG A 87 10.33 -50.22 26.60
C ARG A 87 10.95 -50.57 27.94
N THR A 88 10.16 -51.15 28.83
CA THR A 88 10.60 -51.59 30.15
C THR A 88 10.66 -53.10 30.20
N CYS A 89 11.71 -53.64 30.82
CA CYS A 89 11.85 -55.05 31.07
C CYS A 89 10.90 -55.48 32.20
N ALA A 90 10.06 -56.46 31.92
CA ALA A 90 9.18 -57.07 32.90
C ALA A 90 9.21 -58.59 32.73
N GLN A 91 9.46 -59.27 33.84
CA GLN A 91 9.61 -60.71 33.90
C GLN A 91 10.74 -61.28 33.03
N GLY A 92 11.89 -60.60 32.99
CA GLY A 92 13.05 -61.05 32.23
C GLY A 92 12.96 -60.83 30.73
N ALA A 93 11.85 -60.25 30.23
CA ALA A 93 11.62 -59.95 28.82
C ALA A 93 11.26 -58.48 28.61
N TRP A 94 11.69 -57.93 27.47
CA TRP A 94 11.32 -56.57 27.08
C TRP A 94 9.84 -56.47 26.71
N GLY A 95 9.12 -55.53 27.31
CA GLY A 95 7.73 -55.23 26.94
C GLY A 95 7.61 -54.59 25.55
N THR A 96 6.37 -54.41 25.10
CA THR A 96 6.08 -53.68 23.86
C THR A 96 6.57 -52.23 23.97
N PRO A 97 7.34 -51.72 22.99
CA PRO A 97 7.74 -50.32 22.96
C PRO A 97 6.54 -49.36 22.96
N THR A 98 6.74 -48.17 23.51
CA THR A 98 5.79 -47.05 23.35
C THR A 98 5.63 -46.67 21.88
N THR A 99 4.60 -45.89 21.57
CA THR A 99 4.48 -45.25 20.25
C THR A 99 5.74 -44.44 19.93
N CYS A 100 6.23 -44.56 18.71
CA CYS A 100 7.39 -43.80 18.26
C CYS A 100 7.06 -42.32 18.17
N ALA A 101 7.85 -41.49 18.84
CA ALA A 101 7.85 -40.04 18.68
C ALA A 101 9.01 -39.66 17.75
N ASP A 102 8.67 -39.37 16.49
CA ASP A 102 9.62 -39.09 15.42
C ASP A 102 9.37 -37.69 14.82
N PRO A 103 10.35 -36.77 14.91
CA PRO A 103 10.23 -35.43 14.32
C PRO A 103 10.46 -35.41 12.80
N ASP A 104 11.00 -36.48 12.22
CA ASP A 104 11.38 -36.51 10.81
C ASP A 104 10.13 -36.61 9.91
N VAL A 105 10.08 -35.78 8.87
CA VAL A 105 8.99 -35.77 7.88
C VAL A 105 9.40 -36.41 6.55
N CYS A 106 10.68 -36.77 6.40
CA CYS A 106 11.23 -37.40 5.21
C CYS A 106 12.45 -38.28 5.55
N VAL A 107 12.80 -39.18 4.62
CA VAL A 107 14.01 -40.01 4.72
C VAL A 107 15.20 -39.24 4.17
N ASP A 108 16.29 -39.15 4.92
CA ASP A 108 17.52 -38.47 4.53
C ASP A 108 18.04 -38.98 3.18
N GLY A 109 18.41 -38.04 2.31
CA GLY A 109 18.82 -38.34 0.93
C GLY A 109 17.66 -38.58 -0.04
N ALA A 110 16.41 -38.66 0.43
CA ALA A 110 15.26 -38.60 -0.47
C ALA A 110 15.24 -37.25 -1.20
N SER A 111 14.87 -37.28 -2.48
CA SER A 111 14.71 -36.08 -3.29
C SER A 111 13.39 -36.13 -4.05
N ASP A 112 12.75 -34.98 -4.19
CA ASP A 112 11.62 -34.80 -5.08
C ASP A 112 11.67 -33.41 -5.73
N SER A 113 10.70 -33.14 -6.59
CA SER A 113 10.55 -31.87 -7.30
C SER A 113 9.16 -31.30 -7.11
N LEU A 114 9.10 -30.01 -6.80
CA LEU A 114 7.87 -29.22 -6.78
C LEU A 114 7.83 -28.30 -8.01
N VAL A 115 6.62 -28.05 -8.50
CA VAL A 115 6.38 -26.99 -9.47
C VAL A 115 6.55 -25.62 -8.79
N CYS A 116 7.14 -24.66 -9.51
CA CYS A 116 7.38 -23.33 -8.99
C CYS A 116 7.35 -22.28 -10.11
N GLY A 117 7.44 -21.00 -9.73
CA GLY A 117 7.52 -19.86 -10.65
C GLY A 117 6.17 -19.38 -11.22
N PRO A 118 6.17 -18.29 -12.02
CA PRO A 118 4.97 -17.49 -12.34
C PRO A 118 3.81 -18.25 -13.01
N ASN A 119 4.12 -19.32 -13.76
CA ASN A 119 3.14 -20.18 -14.43
C ASN A 119 3.17 -21.63 -13.94
N GLY A 120 3.89 -21.91 -12.85
CA GLY A 120 4.08 -23.27 -12.36
C GLY A 120 4.83 -24.19 -13.33
N ARG A 121 5.60 -23.61 -14.27
CA ARG A 121 6.44 -24.34 -15.25
C ARG A 121 7.86 -24.56 -14.76
N GLY A 122 8.31 -23.76 -13.80
CA GLY A 122 9.57 -23.94 -13.12
C GLY A 122 9.62 -25.20 -12.28
N THR A 123 10.83 -25.68 -12.03
CA THR A 123 11.08 -26.83 -11.17
C THR A 123 11.95 -26.42 -9.98
N GLN A 124 11.51 -26.75 -8.78
CA GLN A 124 12.28 -26.62 -7.55
C GLN A 124 12.54 -28.01 -6.98
N SER A 125 13.81 -28.41 -6.96
CA SER A 125 14.21 -29.65 -6.30
C SER A 125 14.31 -29.41 -4.79
N ARG A 126 13.85 -30.35 -3.98
CA ARG A 126 14.14 -30.40 -2.54
C ARG A 126 14.74 -31.75 -2.17
N THR A 127 15.71 -31.72 -1.28
CA THR A 127 16.39 -32.90 -0.75
C THR A 127 16.15 -32.95 0.75
N CYS A 128 15.85 -34.13 1.26
CA CYS A 128 15.73 -34.35 2.69
C CYS A 128 17.12 -34.36 3.32
N ASP A 129 17.36 -33.41 4.22
CA ASP A 129 18.55 -33.38 5.06
C ASP A 129 18.12 -33.24 6.51
N SER A 130 18.60 -34.15 7.34
CA SER A 130 18.29 -34.23 8.76
C SER A 130 16.80 -34.28 9.08
N GLY A 131 16.07 -35.12 8.37
CA GLY A 131 14.64 -35.35 8.58
C GLY A 131 13.73 -34.25 8.05
N ALA A 132 14.28 -33.20 7.42
CA ALA A 132 13.56 -32.05 6.91
C ALA A 132 13.89 -31.76 5.44
N TRP A 133 12.88 -31.29 4.70
CA TRP A 133 13.06 -30.91 3.30
C TRP A 133 13.81 -29.59 3.16
N THR A 134 14.95 -29.61 2.46
CA THR A 134 15.68 -28.41 2.06
C THR A 134 15.50 -28.17 0.57
N ALA A 135 14.92 -27.03 0.20
CA ALA A 135 14.61 -26.68 -1.19
C ALA A 135 15.72 -25.84 -1.85
N SER A 136 15.99 -26.13 -3.12
CA SER A 136 16.86 -25.30 -3.98
C SER A 136 16.14 -24.04 -4.47
N ALA A 137 16.85 -23.15 -5.17
CA ALA A 137 16.19 -22.06 -5.88
C ALA A 137 15.28 -22.61 -7.00
N CYS A 138 14.17 -21.94 -7.26
CA CYS A 138 13.30 -22.28 -8.39
C CYS A 138 14.06 -22.08 -9.71
N MET A 139 14.15 -23.13 -10.52
CA MET A 139 14.64 -23.03 -11.89
C MET A 139 13.44 -22.83 -12.82
N ASP A 140 13.17 -21.57 -13.17
CA ASP A 140 12.13 -21.18 -14.12
C ASP A 140 12.70 -20.17 -15.12
N ALA A 141 12.40 -20.35 -16.41
CA ALA A 141 12.76 -19.41 -17.46
C ALA A 141 11.70 -18.32 -17.63
N ASP A 142 10.50 -18.53 -17.09
CA ASP A 142 9.39 -17.61 -17.20
C ASP A 142 9.71 -16.31 -16.44
N VAL A 143 9.58 -15.19 -17.14
CA VAL A 143 9.76 -13.84 -16.59
C VAL A 143 8.42 -13.14 -16.34
N CYS A 144 7.32 -13.74 -16.76
CA CYS A 144 5.96 -13.24 -16.60
C CYS A 144 4.94 -14.38 -16.56
N THR A 145 3.76 -14.09 -16.00
CA THR A 145 2.60 -14.99 -16.05
C THR A 145 1.92 -14.88 -17.42
N ASP A 146 1.56 -16.00 -18.03
CA ASP A 146 0.85 -16.03 -19.31
C ASP A 146 -0.44 -15.21 -19.27
N GLU A 147 -0.78 -14.57 -20.40
CA GLU A 147 -1.91 -13.65 -20.55
C GLU A 147 -1.79 -12.36 -19.72
N ALA A 148 -0.73 -12.21 -18.90
CA ALA A 148 -0.43 -10.93 -18.28
C ALA A 148 -0.21 -9.88 -19.37
N VAL A 149 -0.76 -8.69 -19.15
CA VAL A 149 -0.60 -7.54 -20.03
C VAL A 149 0.23 -6.50 -19.33
N GLU A 150 1.31 -6.07 -19.98
CA GLU A 150 2.08 -4.91 -19.56
C GLU A 150 1.77 -3.74 -20.48
N THR A 151 1.41 -2.60 -19.90
CA THR A 151 1.12 -1.36 -20.64
C THR A 151 2.14 -0.31 -20.25
N ARG A 152 2.60 0.46 -21.25
CA ARG A 152 3.46 1.63 -21.04
C ARG A 152 3.02 2.79 -21.89
N HIS A 153 3.49 3.98 -21.54
CA HIS A 153 3.33 5.16 -22.37
C HIS A 153 4.13 5.07 -23.67
N CYS A 154 3.58 5.68 -24.70
CA CYS A 154 4.26 6.00 -25.94
C CYS A 154 3.77 7.38 -26.41
N GLY A 155 4.67 8.33 -26.65
CA GLY A 155 4.27 9.72 -26.88
C GLY A 155 3.58 10.36 -25.66
N VAL A 156 2.75 11.40 -25.90
CA VAL A 156 2.18 12.25 -24.84
C VAL A 156 0.90 11.66 -24.22
N LEU A 157 -0.06 11.24 -25.04
CA LEU A 157 -1.29 10.54 -24.61
C LEU A 157 -1.33 9.07 -25.04
N GLY A 158 -0.30 8.63 -25.76
CA GLY A 158 -0.29 7.31 -26.31
C GLY A 158 0.04 6.25 -25.28
N ARG A 159 -0.48 5.06 -25.54
CA ARG A 159 -0.11 3.85 -24.82
C ARG A 159 0.13 2.72 -25.81
N GLN A 160 0.96 1.78 -25.40
CA GLN A 160 1.13 0.51 -26.08
C GLN A 160 1.21 -0.59 -25.04
N SER A 161 0.75 -1.77 -25.44
CA SER A 161 0.69 -2.94 -24.57
C SER A 161 1.47 -4.08 -25.20
N ARG A 162 1.90 -5.03 -24.36
CA ARG A 162 2.40 -6.33 -24.79
C ARG A 162 1.80 -7.39 -23.90
N GLU A 163 1.64 -8.58 -24.47
CA GLU A 163 1.08 -9.74 -23.79
C GLU A 163 2.20 -10.75 -23.50
N CYS A 164 2.15 -11.37 -22.32
CA CYS A 164 3.01 -12.49 -21.99
C CYS A 164 2.47 -13.77 -22.63
N LYS A 165 3.31 -14.46 -23.42
CA LYS A 165 3.00 -15.75 -24.02
C LYS A 165 4.13 -16.72 -23.73
N THR A 166 3.78 -17.91 -23.26
CA THR A 166 4.74 -18.96 -22.93
C THR A 166 5.85 -18.48 -21.98
N GLY A 167 5.48 -17.70 -20.96
CA GLY A 167 6.38 -17.17 -19.93
C GLY A 167 7.27 -16.02 -20.37
N GLN A 168 7.11 -15.53 -21.61
CA GLN A 168 7.93 -14.47 -22.18
C GLN A 168 7.08 -13.32 -22.67
N TRP A 169 7.58 -12.10 -22.47
CA TRP A 169 6.95 -10.91 -23.01
C TRP A 169 7.13 -10.84 -24.52
N GLY A 170 6.04 -10.65 -25.26
CA GLY A 170 6.10 -10.30 -26.68
C GLY A 170 6.64 -8.89 -26.93
N ASP A 171 6.66 -8.50 -28.21
CA ASP A 171 6.87 -7.10 -28.58
C ASP A 171 5.68 -6.25 -28.15
N TYR A 172 5.92 -4.94 -27.96
CA TYR A 172 4.83 -4.01 -27.78
C TYR A 172 4.10 -3.77 -29.11
N ASP A 173 2.78 -3.68 -29.01
CA ASP A 173 1.92 -3.26 -30.11
C ASP A 173 2.22 -1.81 -30.53
N VAL A 174 1.63 -1.42 -31.66
CA VAL A 174 1.71 -0.03 -32.13
C VAL A 174 1.14 0.96 -31.11
N CYS A 175 1.72 2.15 -31.08
CA CYS A 175 1.29 3.20 -30.17
C CYS A 175 -0.13 3.68 -30.50
N ASP A 176 -1.08 3.47 -29.59
CA ASP A 176 -2.42 4.06 -29.64
C ASP A 176 -2.37 5.47 -29.03
N ALA A 177 -2.15 6.48 -29.87
CA ALA A 177 -2.02 7.88 -29.50
C ALA A 177 -3.21 8.73 -30.01
N PRO A 178 -4.30 8.85 -29.24
CA PRO A 178 -5.45 9.65 -29.64
C PRO A 178 -5.15 11.15 -29.56
N ALA A 179 -5.87 11.95 -30.37
CA ALA A 179 -5.78 13.41 -30.34
C ALA A 179 -6.32 14.01 -29.04
N SER A 180 -7.25 13.32 -28.36
CA SER A 180 -7.77 13.69 -27.05
C SER A 180 -8.34 12.46 -26.32
N LEU A 181 -8.48 12.55 -24.99
CA LEU A 181 -9.16 11.55 -24.17
C LEU A 181 -10.34 12.21 -23.45
N SER A 182 -11.55 11.71 -23.70
CA SER A 182 -12.77 12.19 -23.04
C SER A 182 -13.18 11.27 -21.90
N LEU A 183 -13.25 11.80 -20.69
CA LEU A 183 -13.63 11.10 -19.47
C LEU A 183 -15.05 11.50 -19.04
N GLN A 184 -15.91 10.51 -18.83
CA GLN A 184 -17.24 10.71 -18.25
C GLN A 184 -17.11 10.75 -16.72
N VAL A 185 -17.31 11.93 -16.15
CA VAL A 185 -17.19 12.26 -14.73
C VAL A 185 -18.35 13.19 -14.33
N THR A 186 -19.49 12.60 -13.99
CA THR A 186 -20.65 13.34 -13.48
C THR A 186 -20.27 14.13 -12.22
N GLY A 187 -20.78 15.36 -12.12
CA GLY A 187 -20.55 16.20 -10.94
C GLY A 187 -19.13 16.76 -10.82
N ARG A 188 -18.25 16.57 -11.83
CA ARG A 188 -16.92 17.18 -11.91
C ARG A 188 -16.91 18.67 -11.52
N ARG A 189 -15.90 19.09 -10.77
CA ARG A 189 -15.67 20.48 -10.36
C ARG A 189 -14.32 20.98 -10.81
N ASP A 190 -13.25 20.39 -10.30
CA ASP A 190 -11.88 20.77 -10.62
C ASP A 190 -11.03 19.51 -10.83
N MET A 191 -9.81 19.72 -11.31
CA MET A 191 -8.88 18.64 -11.58
C MET A 191 -7.43 19.10 -11.37
N VAL A 192 -6.52 18.17 -11.10
CA VAL A 192 -5.09 18.45 -11.08
C VAL A 192 -4.30 17.22 -11.51
N HIS A 193 -3.28 17.44 -12.33
CA HIS A 193 -2.45 16.38 -12.88
C HIS A 193 -1.19 16.16 -12.05
N ASP A 194 -0.96 14.91 -11.67
CA ASP A 194 0.30 14.42 -11.08
C ASP A 194 1.11 13.68 -12.16
N ALA A 195 2.02 14.42 -12.78
CA ALA A 195 2.91 13.89 -13.82
C ALA A 195 3.88 12.82 -13.30
N ARG A 196 4.22 12.82 -11.99
CA ARG A 196 5.15 11.82 -11.43
C ARG A 196 4.49 10.45 -11.36
N ARG A 197 3.20 10.41 -11.07
CA ARG A 197 2.41 9.17 -10.96
C ARG A 197 1.60 8.85 -12.21
N ASN A 198 1.57 9.74 -13.20
CA ASN A 198 0.70 9.67 -14.39
C ASN A 198 -0.79 9.56 -14.01
N LEU A 199 -1.20 10.35 -13.02
CA LEU A 199 -2.56 10.36 -12.49
C LEU A 199 -3.21 11.73 -12.71
N LEU A 200 -4.49 11.72 -13.03
CA LEU A 200 -5.35 12.89 -12.99
C LEU A 200 -6.32 12.75 -11.82
N TYR A 201 -6.23 13.66 -10.85
CA TYR A 201 -7.17 13.74 -9.75
C TYR A 201 -8.31 14.66 -10.12
N ILE A 202 -9.55 14.24 -9.89
CA ILE A 202 -10.75 15.00 -10.27
C ILE A 202 -11.70 15.03 -9.08
N THR A 203 -12.10 16.24 -8.66
CA THR A 203 -13.12 16.41 -7.63
C THR A 203 -14.50 16.38 -8.23
N THR A 204 -15.43 15.74 -7.54
CA THR A 204 -16.84 15.79 -7.86
C THR A 204 -17.67 16.22 -6.66
N SER A 205 -18.77 16.89 -6.95
CA SER A 205 -19.76 17.29 -5.95
C SER A 205 -21.15 17.08 -6.53
N GLU A 206 -21.87 16.16 -5.88
CA GLU A 206 -23.24 15.77 -6.20
C GLU A 206 -24.21 16.34 -5.16
N THR A 207 -25.45 16.59 -5.57
CA THR A 207 -26.48 17.23 -4.71
C THR A 207 -26.87 16.38 -3.50
N ASN A 208 -26.63 15.08 -3.54
CA ASN A 208 -26.86 14.13 -2.45
C ASN A 208 -25.64 13.99 -1.49
N GLY A 209 -24.56 14.73 -1.72
CA GLY A 209 -23.32 14.63 -0.94
C GLY A 209 -22.49 13.38 -1.22
N SER A 210 -22.69 12.69 -2.35
CA SER A 210 -21.91 11.50 -2.74
C SER A 210 -20.70 11.81 -3.61
N GLY A 211 -20.09 12.99 -3.46
CA GLY A 211 -18.92 13.40 -4.23
C GLY A 211 -17.71 12.50 -3.99
N LEU A 212 -16.80 12.49 -4.97
CA LEU A 212 -15.60 11.67 -5.03
C LEU A 212 -14.37 12.51 -5.33
N VAL A 213 -13.20 12.05 -4.88
CA VAL A 213 -11.92 12.44 -5.46
C VAL A 213 -11.46 11.28 -6.34
N HIS A 214 -11.83 11.34 -7.62
CA HIS A 214 -11.47 10.32 -8.60
C HIS A 214 -9.97 10.32 -8.88
N VAL A 215 -9.45 9.12 -9.17
CA VAL A 215 -8.08 8.88 -9.62
C VAL A 215 -8.15 8.26 -11.00
N TYR A 216 -7.81 9.02 -12.03
CA TYR A 216 -7.71 8.49 -13.40
C TYR A 216 -6.26 8.21 -13.76
N ASN A 217 -5.96 6.97 -14.09
CA ASN A 217 -4.63 6.54 -14.49
C ASN A 217 -4.45 6.69 -16.01
N LEU A 218 -3.54 7.58 -16.40
CA LEU A 218 -3.29 7.91 -17.81
C LEU A 218 -2.60 6.78 -18.58
N VAL A 219 -1.91 5.87 -17.88
CA VAL A 219 -1.25 4.71 -18.49
C VAL A 219 -2.28 3.63 -18.80
N THR A 220 -3.03 3.19 -17.78
CA THR A 220 -3.99 2.09 -17.90
C THR A 220 -5.31 2.53 -18.55
N ARG A 221 -5.57 3.85 -18.58
CA ARG A 221 -6.82 4.48 -19.01
C ARG A 221 -8.04 4.02 -18.22
N GLN A 222 -7.85 3.76 -16.92
CA GLN A 222 -8.90 3.33 -16.00
C GLN A 222 -8.99 4.26 -14.80
N PHE A 223 -10.16 4.28 -14.16
CA PHE A 223 -10.30 4.86 -12.84
C PHE A 223 -9.85 3.85 -11.79
N ASP A 224 -8.91 4.26 -10.95
CA ASP A 224 -8.54 3.54 -9.74
C ASP A 224 -9.53 3.88 -8.61
N SER A 225 -9.39 3.23 -7.46
CA SER A 225 -10.18 3.54 -6.26
C SER A 225 -10.09 5.04 -5.91
N PRO A 226 -11.22 5.72 -5.65
CA PRO A 226 -11.21 7.13 -5.26
C PRO A 226 -10.41 7.37 -3.97
N LEU A 227 -9.74 8.52 -3.87
CA LEU A 227 -9.00 8.90 -2.65
C LEU A 227 -9.93 9.31 -1.51
N LEU A 228 -11.10 9.88 -1.84
CA LEU A 228 -12.13 10.27 -0.89
C LEU A 228 -13.51 9.99 -1.47
N THR A 229 -14.48 9.72 -0.58
CA THR A 229 -15.88 9.48 -0.92
C THR A 229 -16.83 10.18 0.06
N GLY A 230 -18.05 10.50 -0.38
CA GLY A 230 -19.13 10.99 0.51
C GLY A 230 -19.01 12.45 0.95
N GLY A 231 -18.29 13.29 0.18
CA GLY A 231 -18.16 14.73 0.43
C GLY A 231 -18.80 15.58 -0.69
N SER A 232 -18.59 16.89 -0.60
CA SER A 232 -18.93 17.83 -1.68
C SER A 232 -17.65 18.50 -2.15
N PHE A 233 -16.81 17.76 -2.86
CA PHE A 233 -15.46 18.20 -3.20
C PHE A 233 -15.47 19.19 -4.36
N VAL A 234 -14.76 20.32 -4.20
CA VAL A 234 -14.79 21.44 -5.15
C VAL A 234 -13.38 21.75 -5.66
N GLY A 235 -12.67 22.75 -5.11
CA GLY A 235 -11.30 23.05 -5.52
C GLY A 235 -10.31 21.95 -5.14
N ILE A 236 -9.27 21.77 -5.97
CA ILE A 236 -8.18 20.82 -5.72
C ILE A 236 -6.83 21.42 -6.10
N ASP A 237 -5.78 21.07 -5.37
CA ASP A 237 -4.42 21.50 -5.68
C ASP A 237 -3.37 20.46 -5.28
N LEU A 238 -2.26 20.42 -6.02
CA LEU A 238 -1.15 19.49 -5.81
C LEU A 238 0.03 20.24 -5.20
N SER A 239 0.59 19.73 -4.10
CA SER A 239 1.72 20.34 -3.40
C SER A 239 2.92 20.54 -4.32
N PRO A 240 3.77 21.56 -4.12
CA PRO A 240 4.92 21.82 -4.99
C PRO A 240 5.85 20.60 -5.19
N ASP A 241 6.06 19.79 -4.14
CA ASP A 241 6.86 18.56 -4.20
C ASP A 241 6.13 17.34 -4.81
N GLY A 242 4.83 17.45 -5.06
CA GLY A 242 3.99 16.40 -5.63
C GLY A 242 3.66 15.26 -4.66
N ASN A 243 3.86 15.45 -3.35
CA ASN A 243 3.57 14.42 -2.35
C ASN A 243 2.25 14.63 -1.60
N GLY A 244 1.63 15.80 -1.71
CA GLY A 244 0.40 16.15 -1.03
C GLY A 244 -0.69 16.63 -2.00
N LEU A 245 -1.93 16.25 -1.73
CA LEU A 245 -3.11 16.72 -2.43
C LEU A 245 -4.00 17.49 -1.45
N LEU A 246 -4.43 18.68 -1.83
CA LEU A 246 -5.33 19.51 -1.03
C LEU A 246 -6.69 19.58 -1.71
N VAL A 247 -7.75 19.29 -0.97
CA VAL A 247 -9.13 19.25 -1.48
C VAL A 247 -10.01 20.14 -0.62
N ALA A 248 -10.66 21.11 -1.26
CA ALA A 248 -11.72 21.90 -0.66
C ALA A 248 -13.03 21.09 -0.63
N ASP A 249 -13.71 21.13 0.51
CA ASP A 249 -15.00 20.45 0.70
C ASP A 249 -16.06 21.50 1.05
N ALA A 250 -17.10 21.58 0.22
CA ALA A 250 -18.23 22.49 0.43
C ALA A 250 -19.18 22.00 1.54
N GLY A 251 -18.94 20.81 2.11
CA GLY A 251 -19.56 20.39 3.37
C GLY A 251 -19.13 21.28 4.54
N TYR A 252 -20.03 21.46 5.50
CA TYR A 252 -19.78 22.21 6.74
C TYR A 252 -20.70 21.72 7.86
N THR A 253 -20.35 22.03 9.12
CA THR A 253 -21.24 21.85 10.28
C THR A 253 -21.80 23.19 10.73
N GLU A 254 -22.59 23.23 11.79
CA GLU A 254 -23.05 24.50 12.38
C GLU A 254 -21.92 25.46 12.77
N THR A 255 -20.71 24.94 13.01
CA THR A 255 -19.59 25.75 13.54
C THR A 255 -18.26 25.58 12.80
N LYS A 256 -18.13 24.63 11.86
CA LYS A 256 -16.85 24.30 11.21
C LYS A 256 -16.94 24.19 9.69
N ASN A 257 -15.89 24.69 9.04
CA ASN A 257 -15.46 24.34 7.68
C ASN A 257 -14.24 23.41 7.75
N TRP A 258 -13.91 22.77 6.64
CA TRP A 258 -12.68 21.98 6.54
C TRP A 258 -12.10 21.91 5.14
N ILE A 259 -10.84 21.47 5.08
CA ILE A 259 -10.16 20.96 3.89
C ILE A 259 -9.66 19.55 4.17
N HIS A 260 -9.40 18.78 3.12
CA HIS A 260 -8.70 17.50 3.23
C HIS A 260 -7.28 17.63 2.68
N GLN A 261 -6.30 17.18 3.44
CA GLN A 261 -4.92 17.01 3.00
C GLN A 261 -4.65 15.50 2.87
N ILE A 262 -4.29 15.05 1.68
CA ILE A 262 -4.01 13.64 1.39
C ILE A 262 -2.52 13.50 1.12
N ASP A 263 -1.86 12.58 1.82
CA ASP A 263 -0.49 12.18 1.54
C ASP A 263 -0.49 11.15 0.40
N LEU A 264 0.10 11.51 -0.74
CA LEU A 264 0.16 10.67 -1.95
C LEU A 264 1.27 9.61 -1.90
N THR A 265 2.05 9.55 -0.83
CA THR A 265 3.06 8.51 -0.59
C THR A 265 2.52 7.39 0.29
N THR A 266 1.60 7.71 1.21
CA THR A 266 0.98 6.73 2.12
C THR A 266 -0.47 6.42 1.76
N GLY A 267 -1.16 7.33 1.06
CA GLY A 267 -2.61 7.27 0.82
C GLY A 267 -3.45 7.79 1.99
N GLU A 268 -2.85 8.25 3.09
CA GLU A 268 -3.58 8.73 4.25
C GLU A 268 -4.19 10.12 4.03
N SER A 269 -5.43 10.31 4.48
CA SER A 269 -6.12 11.60 4.43
C SER A 269 -6.30 12.20 5.82
N LYS A 270 -5.99 13.49 5.96
CA LYS A 270 -6.22 14.30 7.17
C LYS A 270 -7.27 15.37 6.88
N LYS A 271 -8.36 15.38 7.64
CA LYS A 271 -9.32 16.48 7.67
C LYS A 271 -8.81 17.58 8.59
N ILE A 272 -8.74 18.81 8.08
CA ILE A 272 -8.30 20.00 8.83
C ILE A 272 -9.50 20.92 8.99
N GLU A 273 -10.02 21.02 10.22
CA GLU A 273 -11.21 21.80 10.55
C GLU A 273 -10.88 23.18 11.12
N PHE A 274 -11.68 24.18 10.77
CA PHE A 274 -11.56 25.54 11.30
C PHE A 274 -12.93 26.19 11.50
N SER A 275 -12.99 27.12 12.46
CA SER A 275 -14.25 27.77 12.85
C SER A 275 -14.80 28.67 11.74
N LEU A 276 -16.12 28.61 11.55
CA LEU A 276 -16.85 29.51 10.67
C LEU A 276 -16.77 30.96 11.16
N ASP A 277 -16.72 31.89 10.21
CA ASP A 277 -17.05 33.30 10.44
C ASP A 277 -18.54 33.56 10.15
N PHE A 278 -18.98 34.80 10.29
CA PHE A 278 -20.37 35.22 10.09
C PHE A 278 -20.93 34.73 8.75
N TYR A 279 -21.94 33.86 8.81
CA TYR A 279 -22.64 33.28 7.64
C TYR A 279 -21.73 32.54 6.65
N GLU A 280 -20.51 32.21 7.05
CA GLU A 280 -19.67 31.33 6.25
C GLU A 280 -20.24 29.91 6.23
N GLY A 281 -19.97 29.17 5.16
CA GLY A 281 -20.19 27.73 5.09
C GLY A 281 -19.46 27.15 3.89
N GLY A 282 -18.99 25.92 3.98
CA GLY A 282 -18.28 25.19 2.93
C GLY A 282 -16.98 25.83 2.46
N THR A 283 -15.92 25.05 2.32
CA THR A 283 -14.72 25.51 1.64
C THR A 283 -14.91 25.45 0.12
N PHE A 284 -14.48 26.49 -0.59
CA PHE A 284 -14.67 26.60 -2.04
C PHE A 284 -13.39 26.31 -2.83
N THR A 285 -12.30 27.01 -2.52
CA THR A 285 -10.97 26.71 -3.08
C THR A 285 -9.93 26.63 -1.97
N ALA A 286 -8.93 25.77 -2.20
CA ALA A 286 -7.78 25.62 -1.33
C ALA A 286 -6.55 25.39 -2.22
N VAL A 287 -5.52 26.22 -2.07
CA VAL A 287 -4.29 26.14 -2.87
C VAL A 287 -3.07 26.21 -1.98
N TYR A 288 -2.02 25.47 -2.33
CA TYR A 288 -0.76 25.52 -1.61
C TYR A 288 -0.07 26.88 -1.79
N THR A 289 0.47 27.40 -0.71
CA THR A 289 1.38 28.56 -0.70
C THR A 289 2.78 28.20 -0.21
N SER A 290 2.91 27.06 0.47
CA SER A 290 4.18 26.42 0.82
C SER A 290 3.93 24.93 1.10
N ALA A 291 4.95 24.18 1.53
CA ALA A 291 4.76 22.79 1.97
C ALA A 291 3.86 22.65 3.22
N THR A 292 3.71 23.72 4.01
CA THR A 292 3.01 23.70 5.30
C THR A 292 1.86 24.70 5.40
N GLU A 293 1.63 25.51 4.35
CA GLU A 293 0.58 26.53 4.37
C GLU A 293 -0.27 26.49 3.09
N ALA A 294 -1.58 26.67 3.27
CA ALA A 294 -2.54 26.83 2.19
C ALA A 294 -3.30 28.16 2.31
N LEU A 295 -3.73 28.69 1.16
CA LEU A 295 -4.68 29.79 1.08
C LEU A 295 -6.07 29.21 0.76
N VAL A 296 -7.09 29.64 1.51
CA VAL A 296 -8.42 29.02 1.49
C VAL A 296 -9.51 30.08 1.40
N SER A 297 -10.45 29.88 0.46
CA SER A 297 -11.69 30.65 0.33
C SER A 297 -12.92 29.77 0.58
N SER A 298 -14.05 30.39 0.88
CA SER A 298 -15.25 29.68 1.33
C SER A 298 -16.53 30.17 0.63
N THR A 299 -17.65 29.52 0.92
CA THR A 299 -18.99 29.96 0.52
C THR A 299 -19.62 30.82 1.63
N PHE A 300 -20.55 31.70 1.24
CA PHE A 300 -21.41 32.43 2.15
C PHE A 300 -22.82 31.86 2.05
N ARG A 301 -23.51 31.71 3.18
CA ARG A 301 -24.89 31.20 3.27
C ARG A 301 -25.89 32.27 2.79
N GLY A 302 -25.88 32.53 1.48
CA GLY A 302 -26.63 33.60 0.82
C GLY A 302 -25.73 34.40 -0.13
N SER A 303 -25.72 35.72 0.03
CA SER A 303 -24.78 36.62 -0.65
C SER A 303 -24.03 37.49 0.35
N GLY A 304 -22.70 37.45 0.32
CA GLY A 304 -21.89 38.16 1.31
C GLY A 304 -20.39 38.07 1.07
N SER A 305 -19.64 38.49 2.08
CA SER A 305 -18.18 38.39 2.14
C SER A 305 -17.79 37.30 3.11
N VAL A 306 -16.71 36.60 2.82
CA VAL A 306 -16.12 35.55 3.63
C VAL A 306 -14.64 35.85 3.90
N PRO A 307 -14.07 35.33 4.97
CA PRO A 307 -12.64 35.42 5.20
C PRO A 307 -11.85 34.58 4.17
N LEU A 308 -10.81 35.18 3.61
CA LEU A 308 -9.71 34.49 2.95
C LEU A 308 -8.69 34.10 4.03
N ARG A 309 -8.45 32.80 4.20
CA ARG A 309 -7.61 32.28 5.28
C ARG A 309 -6.28 31.76 4.80
N LYS A 310 -5.23 31.98 5.60
CA LYS A 310 -4.06 31.10 5.62
C LYS A 310 -4.31 29.97 6.61
N VAL A 311 -4.16 28.73 6.17
CA VAL A 311 -4.30 27.52 6.98
C VAL A 311 -2.93 26.86 7.09
N ASN A 312 -2.48 26.62 8.31
CA ASN A 312 -1.31 25.80 8.59
C ASN A 312 -1.70 24.32 8.51
N LEU A 313 -1.05 23.58 7.64
CA LEU A 313 -1.37 22.18 7.33
C LEU A 313 -0.85 21.21 8.39
N THR A 314 0.13 21.63 9.19
CA THR A 314 0.71 20.84 10.28
C THR A 314 -0.19 20.84 11.50
N ASP A 315 -0.51 22.01 12.04
CA ASP A 315 -1.27 22.16 13.30
C ASP A 315 -2.76 22.47 13.10
N GLY A 316 -3.19 22.76 11.88
CA GLY A 316 -4.58 23.05 11.54
C GLY A 316 -5.05 24.46 11.91
N THR A 317 -4.15 25.35 12.34
CA THR A 317 -4.51 26.73 12.66
C THR A 317 -4.91 27.49 11.39
N ALA A 318 -6.01 28.24 11.46
CA ALA A 318 -6.53 28.99 10.32
C ALA A 318 -6.73 30.46 10.70
N ARG A 319 -6.05 31.35 9.99
CA ARG A 319 -6.07 32.80 10.24
C ARG A 319 -6.65 33.54 9.06
N SER A 320 -7.69 34.36 9.31
CA SER A 320 -8.19 35.31 8.33
C SER A 320 -7.12 36.37 8.03
N ILE A 321 -6.83 36.58 6.75
CA ILE A 321 -5.83 37.56 6.30
C ILE A 321 -6.44 38.68 5.47
N ARG A 322 -7.68 38.49 4.99
CA ARG A 322 -8.45 39.44 4.19
C ARG A 322 -9.92 39.02 4.12
N ASN A 323 -10.83 39.95 3.86
CA ASN A 323 -12.19 39.63 3.43
C ASN A 323 -12.29 39.66 1.90
N VAL A 324 -12.92 38.64 1.33
CA VAL A 324 -13.21 38.48 -0.11
C VAL A 324 -14.67 38.11 -0.30
N ARG A 325 -15.19 38.13 -1.53
CA ARG A 325 -16.51 37.56 -1.80
C ARG A 325 -16.54 36.04 -1.66
N GLN A 326 -17.73 35.51 -1.43
CA GLN A 326 -17.97 34.08 -1.51
C GLN A 326 -17.48 33.48 -2.84
N ASN A 327 -17.20 32.18 -2.82
CA ASN A 327 -16.81 31.41 -4.00
C ASN A 327 -15.66 32.07 -4.78
N THR A 328 -14.73 32.70 -4.05
CA THR A 328 -13.56 33.35 -4.65
C THR A 328 -12.65 32.28 -5.23
N MET A 329 -12.35 32.38 -6.53
CA MET A 329 -11.40 31.49 -7.19
C MET A 329 -9.98 31.86 -6.83
N LEU A 330 -9.12 30.85 -6.65
CA LEU A 330 -7.70 30.99 -6.41
C LEU A 330 -6.92 30.25 -7.50
N ALA A 331 -5.92 30.91 -8.08
CA ALA A 331 -5.05 30.34 -9.10
C ALA A 331 -3.58 30.66 -8.78
N PRO A 332 -2.77 29.67 -8.38
CA PRO A 332 -1.34 29.88 -8.16
C PRO A 332 -0.59 30.03 -9.48
N SER A 333 0.44 30.88 -9.48
CA SER A 333 1.45 30.93 -10.55
C SER A 333 2.31 29.67 -10.52
N ALA A 334 2.82 29.26 -11.68
CA ALA A 334 3.61 28.03 -11.77
C ALA A 334 4.93 28.10 -10.97
N ASP A 335 5.48 29.29 -10.74
CA ASP A 335 6.63 29.50 -9.86
C ASP A 335 6.27 29.57 -8.35
N GLY A 336 4.98 29.47 -8.00
CA GLY A 336 4.47 29.53 -6.63
C GLY A 336 4.57 30.90 -5.96
N SER A 337 5.08 31.93 -6.63
CA SER A 337 5.33 33.24 -6.03
C SER A 337 4.07 34.07 -5.79
N THR A 338 2.99 33.76 -6.52
CA THR A 338 1.76 34.56 -6.55
C THR A 338 0.53 33.67 -6.61
N VAL A 339 -0.51 34.01 -5.85
CA VAL A 339 -1.86 33.47 -6.01
C VAL A 339 -2.76 34.58 -6.54
N ALA A 340 -3.27 34.43 -7.76
CA ALA A 340 -4.31 35.29 -8.30
C ALA A 340 -5.68 34.90 -7.74
N TYR A 341 -6.56 35.87 -7.55
CA TYR A 341 -7.91 35.62 -7.04
C TYR A 341 -8.97 36.41 -7.81
N ALA A 342 -10.15 35.81 -7.99
CA ALA A 342 -11.32 36.45 -8.60
C ALA A 342 -12.53 36.31 -7.67
N GLU A 343 -13.09 37.44 -7.26
CA GLU A 343 -14.16 37.53 -6.27
C GLU A 343 -15.53 37.42 -6.96
N SER A 344 -16.19 36.28 -6.80
CA SER A 344 -17.44 35.99 -7.50
C SER A 344 -18.64 36.79 -6.97
N ASN A 345 -19.77 36.70 -7.68
CA ASN A 345 -21.07 37.20 -7.23
C ASN A 345 -21.10 38.70 -6.87
N ILE A 346 -20.32 39.50 -7.59
CA ILE A 346 -20.35 40.97 -7.52
C ILE A 346 -20.09 41.59 -8.90
N SER A 347 -20.91 42.57 -9.29
CA SER A 347 -20.83 43.20 -10.61
C SER A 347 -19.64 44.15 -10.77
N SER A 348 -19.06 44.66 -9.68
CA SER A 348 -17.82 45.44 -9.75
C SER A 348 -16.62 44.61 -10.20
N GLY A 349 -16.74 43.26 -10.18
CA GLY A 349 -15.74 42.37 -10.71
C GLY A 349 -14.40 42.44 -10.01
N ALA A 350 -14.41 42.44 -8.68
CA ALA A 350 -13.18 42.55 -7.92
C ALA A 350 -12.29 41.32 -8.16
N TRP A 351 -11.03 41.57 -8.45
CA TRP A 351 -10.01 40.52 -8.61
C TRP A 351 -8.66 41.05 -8.14
N GLY A 352 -7.67 40.19 -8.06
CA GLY A 352 -6.31 40.64 -7.77
C GLY A 352 -5.32 39.52 -7.57
N ARG A 353 -4.31 39.81 -6.75
CA ARG A 353 -3.24 38.87 -6.40
C ARG A 353 -2.80 38.99 -4.96
N PHE A 354 -2.27 37.89 -4.46
CA PHE A 354 -1.54 37.76 -3.23
C PHE A 354 -0.11 37.31 -3.56
N LYS A 355 0.90 38.09 -3.18
CA LYS A 355 2.31 37.66 -3.29
C LYS A 355 2.67 36.83 -2.07
N VAL A 356 3.13 35.60 -2.30
CA VAL A 356 3.35 34.61 -1.23
C VAL A 356 4.45 35.07 -0.28
N ASP A 357 5.66 35.33 -0.75
CA ASP A 357 6.76 35.72 0.13
C ASP A 357 6.55 37.08 0.80
N ALA A 358 6.08 38.06 0.02
CA ALA A 358 5.85 39.42 0.52
C ALA A 358 4.62 39.53 1.42
N GLN A 359 3.71 38.55 1.38
CA GLN A 359 2.41 38.56 2.06
C GLN A 359 1.58 39.82 1.74
N THR A 360 1.73 40.37 0.54
CA THR A 360 1.05 41.61 0.11
C THR A 360 -0.06 41.35 -0.89
N PHE A 361 -1.11 42.17 -0.81
CA PHE A 361 -2.22 42.16 -1.76
C PHE A 361 -2.19 43.35 -2.72
N ALA A 362 -2.67 43.13 -3.94
CA ALA A 362 -3.07 44.17 -4.88
C ALA A 362 -4.33 43.70 -5.62
N GLY A 363 -5.23 44.62 -5.97
CA GLY A 363 -6.47 44.28 -6.66
C GLY A 363 -6.93 45.35 -7.64
N SER A 364 -7.86 44.97 -8.49
CA SER A 364 -8.49 45.80 -9.52
C SER A 364 -9.96 45.36 -9.71
N GLY A 365 -10.68 46.05 -10.58
CA GLY A 365 -12.06 45.74 -10.95
C GLY A 365 -12.19 45.59 -12.46
N THR A 366 -13.15 44.78 -12.89
CA THR A 366 -13.51 44.65 -14.31
C THR A 366 -14.79 45.40 -14.66
N ASP A 367 -15.60 45.81 -13.67
CA ASP A 367 -16.99 46.25 -13.85
C ASP A 367 -17.90 45.19 -14.50
N TRP A 368 -17.51 43.91 -14.39
CA TRP A 368 -18.27 42.74 -14.80
C TRP A 368 -18.20 41.64 -13.75
N PHE A 369 -19.17 40.74 -13.70
CA PHE A 369 -19.03 39.54 -12.87
C PHE A 369 -17.81 38.72 -13.31
N VAL A 370 -16.94 38.41 -12.35
CA VAL A 370 -15.77 37.55 -12.53
C VAL A 370 -16.04 36.20 -11.86
N TYR A 371 -15.53 35.12 -12.44
CA TYR A 371 -15.79 33.76 -11.96
C TYR A 371 -14.62 32.80 -12.18
N GLU A 372 -13.65 33.14 -13.03
CA GLU A 372 -12.41 32.39 -13.22
C GLU A 372 -11.24 33.38 -13.23
N ILE A 373 -10.02 32.86 -13.10
CA ILE A 373 -8.80 33.66 -13.26
C ILE A 373 -7.62 32.77 -13.60
N ALA A 374 -6.74 33.28 -14.46
CA ALA A 374 -5.47 32.66 -14.77
C ALA A 374 -4.32 33.63 -14.51
N VAL A 375 -3.19 33.09 -14.09
CA VAL A 375 -1.95 33.84 -13.86
C VAL A 375 -0.81 33.15 -14.60
N SER A 376 -0.01 33.96 -15.28
CA SER A 376 1.20 33.50 -15.98
C SER A 376 2.25 32.96 -15.01
N ARG A 377 3.21 32.18 -15.54
CA ARG A 377 4.25 31.48 -14.77
C ARG A 377 4.91 32.33 -13.68
N GLN A 378 5.24 33.58 -13.99
CA GLN A 378 5.93 34.52 -13.10
C GLN A 378 5.04 35.73 -12.76
N ALA A 379 3.72 35.60 -12.90
CA ALA A 379 2.76 36.66 -12.60
C ALA A 379 3.03 37.98 -13.37
N SER A 380 3.54 37.88 -14.61
CA SER A 380 3.72 39.02 -15.52
C SER A 380 2.41 39.48 -16.17
N GLN A 381 1.44 38.56 -16.27
CA GLN A 381 0.10 38.76 -16.82
C GLN A 381 -0.97 37.98 -16.03
N TYR A 382 -2.20 38.52 -16.07
CA TYR A 382 -3.42 37.92 -15.53
C TYR A 382 -4.51 37.92 -16.59
N ALA A 383 -5.22 36.81 -16.73
CA ALA A 383 -6.37 36.69 -17.61
C ALA A 383 -7.63 36.48 -16.77
N VAL A 384 -8.63 37.36 -16.94
CA VAL A 384 -9.84 37.39 -16.12
C VAL A 384 -11.07 37.22 -17.02
N PRO A 385 -11.62 36.00 -17.14
CA PRO A 385 -12.86 35.75 -17.88
C PRO A 385 -14.07 36.47 -17.26
N THR A 386 -14.86 37.11 -18.12
CA THR A 386 -16.10 37.81 -17.76
C THR A 386 -17.13 37.68 -18.87
N TYR A 387 -18.37 38.09 -18.62
CA TYR A 387 -19.38 38.22 -19.69
C TYR A 387 -19.05 39.33 -20.71
N GLY A 388 -18.22 40.31 -20.33
CA GLY A 388 -17.72 41.36 -21.23
C GLY A 388 -16.55 40.90 -22.13
N GLY A 389 -16.07 39.66 -21.98
CA GLY A 389 -14.88 39.14 -22.65
C GLY A 389 -13.80 38.70 -21.65
N LEU A 390 -12.67 38.24 -22.18
CA LEU A 390 -11.48 37.91 -21.40
C LEU A 390 -10.59 39.14 -21.28
N PHE A 391 -10.45 39.68 -20.09
CA PHE A 391 -9.62 40.86 -19.85
C PHE A 391 -8.19 40.43 -19.49
N ILE A 392 -7.21 40.92 -20.24
CA ILE A 392 -5.78 40.63 -20.00
C ILE A 392 -5.12 41.83 -19.34
N TYR A 393 -4.51 41.61 -18.19
CA TYR A 393 -3.83 42.63 -17.40
C TYR A 393 -2.34 42.35 -17.29
N ASP A 394 -1.53 43.41 -17.14
CA ASP A 394 -0.10 43.29 -16.85
C ASP A 394 0.20 43.09 -15.35
N SER A 395 1.49 43.00 -15.02
CA SER A 395 1.97 42.89 -13.64
C SER A 395 1.72 44.16 -12.79
N ALA A 396 1.26 45.26 -13.36
CA ALA A 396 0.79 46.44 -12.62
C ALA A 396 -0.75 46.45 -12.46
N LEU A 397 -1.44 45.37 -12.86
CA LEU A 397 -2.90 45.25 -12.89
C LEU A 397 -3.57 46.26 -13.83
N LYS A 398 -2.87 46.69 -14.90
CA LYS A 398 -3.42 47.55 -15.94
C LYS A 398 -3.89 46.73 -17.13
N LEU A 399 -5.10 47.03 -17.59
CA LEU A 399 -5.71 46.36 -18.75
C LEU A 399 -4.85 46.61 -19.99
N GLN A 400 -4.45 45.52 -20.66
CA GLN A 400 -3.68 45.55 -21.91
C GLN A 400 -4.59 45.37 -23.11
N THR A 401 -5.50 44.39 -23.04
CA THR A 401 -6.45 44.09 -24.11
C THR A 401 -7.64 43.29 -23.60
N THR A 402 -8.67 43.20 -24.43
CA THR A 402 -9.83 42.34 -24.24
C THR A 402 -9.91 41.37 -25.42
N LEU A 403 -10.04 40.08 -25.12
CA LEU A 403 -10.29 39.04 -26.12
C LEU A 403 -11.75 38.59 -26.07
N GLY A 404 -12.35 38.42 -27.24
CA GLY A 404 -13.76 38.08 -27.38
C GLY A 404 -14.69 39.29 -27.34
N GLN A 405 -15.97 39.03 -27.54
CA GLN A 405 -17.03 40.03 -27.63
C GLN A 405 -18.21 39.67 -26.73
N TYR A 406 -18.73 40.70 -26.07
CA TYR A 406 -19.93 40.61 -25.24
C TYR A 406 -21.09 39.97 -26.00
N ALA A 407 -21.78 39.01 -25.34
CA ALA A 407 -22.96 38.33 -25.85
C ALA A 407 -22.80 37.69 -27.24
N ASP A 408 -21.56 37.41 -27.66
CA ASP A 408 -21.26 36.74 -28.93
C ASP A 408 -20.27 35.59 -28.73
N THR A 409 -18.98 35.81 -28.97
CA THR A 409 -17.96 34.76 -28.87
C THR A 409 -16.84 35.24 -27.97
N LEU A 410 -16.60 34.52 -26.86
CA LEU A 410 -15.65 34.93 -25.83
C LEU A 410 -15.04 33.76 -25.06
N PRO A 411 -13.82 33.91 -24.51
CA PRO A 411 -13.23 32.90 -23.64
C PRO A 411 -13.90 32.87 -22.26
N ILE A 412 -14.37 31.69 -21.84
CA ILE A 412 -14.95 31.46 -20.51
C ILE A 412 -13.96 30.84 -19.52
N GLY A 413 -12.80 30.39 -20.02
CA GLY A 413 -11.71 29.88 -19.21
C GLY A 413 -10.37 30.15 -19.86
N ALA A 414 -9.33 30.24 -19.03
CA ALA A 414 -7.96 30.46 -19.45
C ALA A 414 -7.00 29.69 -18.55
N VAL A 415 -5.86 29.26 -19.10
CA VAL A 415 -4.72 28.76 -18.30
C VAL A 415 -3.41 29.06 -19.04
N TYR A 416 -2.38 29.53 -18.33
CA TYR A 416 -1.06 29.78 -18.92
C TYR A 416 -0.21 28.52 -18.90
N SER A 417 0.61 28.31 -19.93
CA SER A 417 1.65 27.28 -19.92
C SER A 417 2.66 27.57 -18.80
N PRO A 418 3.09 26.55 -18.04
CA PRO A 418 4.11 26.71 -17.01
C PRO A 418 5.53 26.73 -17.59
N ILE A 419 5.70 26.40 -18.87
CA ILE A 419 7.02 26.24 -19.50
C ILE A 419 7.22 27.04 -20.79
N ALA A 420 6.14 27.49 -21.42
CA ALA A 420 6.18 28.22 -22.70
C ALA A 420 5.47 29.57 -22.59
N ASP A 421 5.78 30.50 -23.49
CA ASP A 421 5.10 31.79 -23.62
C ASP A 421 3.76 31.64 -24.37
N GLU A 422 2.94 30.70 -23.90
CA GLU A 422 1.64 30.34 -24.46
C GLU A 422 0.57 30.34 -23.35
N PHE A 423 -0.66 30.61 -23.73
CA PHE A 423 -1.83 30.37 -22.88
C PHE A 423 -2.97 29.80 -23.70
N TYR A 424 -3.78 28.99 -23.03
CA TYR A 424 -4.85 28.20 -23.62
C TYR A 424 -6.19 28.80 -23.22
N LEU A 425 -7.09 28.91 -24.20
CA LEU A 425 -8.39 29.57 -24.05
C LEU A 425 -9.53 28.63 -24.40
N ALA A 426 -10.51 28.51 -23.51
CA ALA A 426 -11.77 27.80 -23.74
C ALA A 426 -12.80 28.78 -24.28
N TRP A 427 -13.01 28.77 -25.60
CA TRP A 427 -13.92 29.66 -26.30
C TRP A 427 -15.35 29.15 -26.26
N TYR A 428 -16.27 30.02 -25.85
CA TYR A 428 -17.71 29.81 -25.92
C TYR A 428 -18.31 30.77 -26.97
N SER A 429 -19.38 30.32 -27.65
CA SER A 429 -20.12 31.13 -28.62
C SER A 429 -21.63 31.02 -28.37
N TYR A 430 -22.31 32.17 -28.21
CA TYR A 430 -23.76 32.25 -28.02
C TYR A 430 -24.56 31.86 -29.27
N ASN A 431 -23.95 31.96 -30.46
CA ASN A 431 -24.61 31.76 -31.75
C ASN A 431 -24.16 30.45 -32.44
N ASP A 432 -23.57 29.52 -31.67
CA ASP A 432 -23.14 28.16 -32.04
C ASP A 432 -22.35 28.05 -33.36
N ARG A 433 -21.26 28.83 -33.47
CA ARG A 433 -20.35 28.80 -34.63
C ARG A 433 -18.95 28.26 -34.30
N ALA A 434 -18.91 27.16 -33.57
CA ALA A 434 -17.71 26.42 -33.15
C ALA A 434 -16.98 27.05 -31.93
N PRO A 435 -17.40 26.71 -30.69
CA PRO A 435 -16.49 26.76 -29.55
C PRO A 435 -15.15 26.09 -29.88
N SER A 436 -14.09 26.47 -29.19
CA SER A 436 -12.78 25.90 -29.47
C SER A 436 -11.89 25.94 -28.25
N ILE A 437 -10.82 25.14 -28.30
CA ILE A 437 -9.67 25.35 -27.44
C ILE A 437 -8.57 25.92 -28.30
N ASP A 438 -8.16 27.15 -27.99
CA ASP A 438 -7.16 27.89 -28.76
C ASP A 438 -5.89 28.09 -27.96
N VAL A 439 -4.76 28.16 -28.67
CA VAL A 439 -3.47 28.57 -28.11
C VAL A 439 -3.14 29.97 -28.59
N TYR A 440 -2.79 30.83 -27.64
CA TYR A 440 -2.37 32.22 -27.86
C TYR A 440 -0.96 32.43 -27.36
N SER A 441 -0.20 33.31 -28.03
CA SER A 441 1.08 33.79 -27.51
C SER A 441 0.82 34.70 -26.31
N ALA A 442 1.43 34.39 -25.16
CA ALA A 442 1.38 35.27 -23.99
C ALA A 442 2.10 36.61 -24.24
N THR A 443 2.99 36.68 -25.24
CA THR A 443 3.72 37.91 -25.56
C THR A 443 2.94 38.83 -26.49
N THR A 444 2.47 38.30 -27.63
CA THR A 444 1.80 39.11 -28.66
C THR A 444 0.28 39.16 -28.50
N LEU A 445 -0.29 38.28 -27.66
CA LEU A 445 -1.73 38.12 -27.44
C LEU A 445 -2.50 37.79 -28.72
N THR A 446 -1.85 37.09 -29.65
CA THR A 446 -2.44 36.61 -30.91
C THR A 446 -2.59 35.10 -30.90
N LYS A 447 -3.67 34.59 -31.52
CA LYS A 447 -3.88 33.16 -31.74
C LYS A 447 -2.73 32.57 -32.56
N GLN A 448 -2.24 31.42 -32.14
CA GLN A 448 -1.18 30.66 -32.81
C GLN A 448 -1.73 29.41 -33.50
N ARG A 449 -2.59 28.64 -32.80
CA ARG A 449 -3.18 27.39 -33.30
C ARG A 449 -4.43 27.01 -32.53
N ASP A 450 -5.15 26.01 -33.05
CA ASP A 450 -6.27 25.32 -32.41
C ASP A 450 -5.78 24.01 -31.79
N ILE A 451 -6.25 23.68 -30.59
CA ILE A 451 -6.16 22.33 -30.00
C ILE A 451 -7.38 21.51 -30.38
N GLU A 452 -8.58 22.09 -30.29
CA GLU A 452 -9.84 21.43 -30.59
C GLU A 452 -10.80 22.40 -31.29
N PRO A 453 -10.98 22.29 -32.62
CA PRO A 453 -11.94 23.08 -33.37
C PRO A 453 -13.26 22.29 -33.50
N GLY A 454 -14.19 22.44 -32.54
CA GLY A 454 -15.39 21.61 -32.49
C GLY A 454 -16.63 22.32 -31.95
N THR A 455 -17.81 22.04 -32.48
CA THR A 455 -19.07 22.57 -31.93
C THR A 455 -19.48 21.87 -30.63
N GLY A 456 -20.17 22.57 -29.72
CA GLY A 456 -20.70 21.98 -28.49
C GLY A 456 -19.67 21.55 -27.44
N LEU A 457 -18.44 22.08 -27.47
CA LEU A 457 -17.42 21.78 -26.46
C LEU A 457 -17.75 22.37 -25.09
N PHE A 458 -18.33 23.56 -25.05
CA PHE A 458 -18.61 24.27 -23.81
C PHE A 458 -20.00 24.89 -23.86
N ASP A 459 -20.73 24.77 -22.76
CA ASP A 459 -21.93 25.58 -22.51
C ASP A 459 -21.55 26.88 -21.79
N TRP A 460 -22.48 27.82 -21.76
CA TRP A 460 -22.31 29.04 -20.97
C TRP A 460 -22.14 28.70 -19.48
N THR A 461 -21.04 29.18 -18.89
CA THR A 461 -20.74 28.91 -17.46
C THR A 461 -21.50 29.83 -16.49
N GLY A 462 -22.22 30.83 -17.00
CA GLY A 462 -22.86 31.82 -16.12
C GLY A 462 -21.85 32.72 -15.43
N ASN A 463 -22.20 33.15 -14.22
CA ASN A 463 -21.32 33.92 -13.34
C ASN A 463 -20.72 33.03 -12.24
N HIS A 464 -20.42 31.77 -12.58
CA HIS A 464 -20.03 30.72 -11.62
C HIS A 464 -18.72 30.04 -12.05
N ALA A 465 -17.85 29.80 -11.08
CA ALA A 465 -16.61 29.05 -11.27
C ALA A 465 -16.85 27.54 -11.30
N PHE A 466 -15.85 26.77 -11.71
CA PHE A 466 -15.92 25.29 -11.81
C PHE A 466 -17.10 24.77 -12.65
N GLY A 467 -17.59 25.61 -13.56
CA GLY A 467 -18.60 25.24 -14.55
C GLY A 467 -17.93 24.69 -15.79
N ASN A 468 -18.24 25.30 -16.93
CA ASN A 468 -17.69 24.93 -18.22
C ASN A 468 -16.38 25.66 -18.51
N GLY A 469 -15.47 25.03 -19.24
CA GLY A 469 -14.25 25.66 -19.72
C GLY A 469 -13.17 25.87 -18.66
N ARG A 470 -13.35 25.33 -17.45
CA ARG A 470 -12.27 25.30 -16.44
C ARG A 470 -11.12 24.49 -17.02
N MET A 471 -9.94 25.09 -17.05
CA MET A 471 -8.76 24.45 -17.60
C MET A 471 -7.62 24.36 -16.59
N ARG A 472 -6.84 23.30 -16.73
CA ARG A 472 -5.61 23.05 -15.99
C ARG A 472 -4.57 22.52 -16.98
N VAL A 473 -3.30 22.73 -16.70
CA VAL A 473 -2.20 22.26 -17.54
C VAL A 473 -1.23 21.46 -16.69
N SER A 474 -0.65 20.41 -17.26
CA SER A 474 0.39 19.64 -16.59
C SER A 474 1.61 20.51 -16.31
N ARG A 475 2.37 20.20 -15.25
CA ARG A 475 3.57 20.98 -14.87
C ARG A 475 4.67 21.00 -15.94
N ASP A 476 4.74 19.93 -16.73
CA ASP A 476 5.63 19.83 -17.89
C ASP A 476 5.04 20.48 -19.16
N GLY A 477 3.84 21.07 -19.08
CA GLY A 477 3.16 21.77 -20.17
C GLY A 477 2.64 20.90 -21.30
N ARG A 478 2.76 19.57 -21.24
CA ARG A 478 2.44 18.67 -22.35
C ARG A 478 0.97 18.31 -22.48
N LEU A 479 0.22 18.39 -21.37
CA LEU A 479 -1.19 18.04 -21.30
C LEU A 479 -2.03 19.23 -20.85
N LEU A 480 -3.13 19.46 -21.56
CA LEU A 480 -4.18 20.38 -21.19
C LEU A 480 -5.42 19.58 -20.79
N PHE A 481 -6.05 19.99 -19.70
CA PHE A 481 -7.25 19.39 -19.15
C PHE A 481 -8.36 20.44 -19.17
N ALA A 482 -9.55 20.10 -19.65
CA ALA A 482 -10.69 21.01 -19.72
C ALA A 482 -11.98 20.35 -19.22
N THR A 483 -12.75 21.05 -18.39
CA THR A 483 -14.13 20.65 -18.07
C THR A 483 -15.06 21.03 -19.21
N SER A 484 -15.97 20.13 -19.54
CA SER A 484 -16.86 20.26 -20.69
C SER A 484 -18.23 19.66 -20.34
N GLY A 485 -19.32 20.32 -20.73
CA GLY A 485 -20.66 19.95 -20.31
C GLY A 485 -20.80 19.84 -18.79
N SER A 486 -21.82 19.13 -18.30
CA SER A 486 -22.07 18.87 -16.87
C SER A 486 -21.36 17.63 -16.30
N ASP A 487 -20.66 16.87 -17.15
CA ASP A 487 -20.25 15.50 -16.83
C ASP A 487 -18.95 15.06 -17.52
N ARG A 488 -18.19 15.96 -18.16
CA ARG A 488 -16.98 15.56 -18.89
C ARG A 488 -15.72 16.32 -18.45
N VAL A 489 -14.62 15.58 -18.40
CA VAL A 489 -13.25 16.11 -18.40
C VAL A 489 -12.56 15.61 -19.65
N VAL A 490 -11.96 16.51 -20.44
CA VAL A 490 -11.23 16.14 -21.66
C VAL A 490 -9.76 16.48 -21.51
N ILE A 491 -8.91 15.57 -21.96
CA ILE A 491 -7.45 15.67 -21.91
C ILE A 491 -6.93 15.82 -23.34
N TYR A 492 -6.09 16.82 -23.57
CA TYR A 492 -5.51 17.14 -24.87
C TYR A 492 -3.99 17.23 -24.78
N PRO A 493 -3.22 16.75 -25.77
CA PRO A 493 -1.85 17.16 -25.96
C PRO A 493 -1.81 18.64 -26.32
N THR A 494 -0.85 19.40 -25.76
CA THR A 494 -0.70 20.82 -26.06
C THR A 494 0.04 21.08 -27.37
N GLY A 495 0.81 20.10 -27.85
CA GLY A 495 1.72 20.22 -29.01
C GLY A 495 3.12 20.72 -28.66
N LEU A 496 3.46 20.79 -27.36
CA LEU A 496 4.81 21.13 -26.85
C LEU A 496 5.75 19.92 -26.74
#